data_AF-A0A2A8V530-F1
#
_entry.id   AF-A0A2A8V530-F1
#
_cell.length_a   1.000
_cell.length_b   1.000
_cell.length_c   1.000
_cell.angle_alpha   90.00
_cell.angle_beta   90.00
_cell.angle_gamma   90.00
#
_symmetry.space_group_name_H-M   'P 1'
#
loop_
_entity.id
_entity.type
_entity.pdbx_description
1 polymer ?
#
loop_
_entity_poly.entity_id
_entity_poly.type
_entity_poly.pdbx_seq_one_letter_code
_entity_poly.pdbx_strand_id
1 'polypeptide(L)'
;MEPLIIAILIGLITSIFNKVKQPPSNKPRQKPIQTASPASSQPERSRDTGRERTRRREPRSYQEPVKEAVSSIQTRLEDKMRETESTYSSLQKQEERYSRKLEAHQTKARKIRDNGRRLIDFQNEDDIVKGFIFSEVFGPPRSKKHHHRK
;
A
#
# COMPACT_ATOMS: atom_id res chain seq x y z
N MET A 1 -22.52 20.49 -11.25
CA MET A 1 -22.07 19.08 -11.17
C MET A 1 -21.28 18.82 -9.90
N GLU A 2 -20.55 19.81 -9.39
CA GLU A 2 -19.67 19.70 -8.22
C GLU A 2 -20.24 18.98 -6.98
N PRO A 3 -21.48 19.20 -6.49
CA PRO A 3 -21.94 18.56 -5.25
C PRO A 3 -21.99 17.02 -5.33
N LEU A 4 -22.22 16.45 -6.52
CA LEU A 4 -22.18 15.01 -6.74
C LEU A 4 -20.74 14.47 -6.57
N ILE A 5 -19.76 15.19 -7.12
CA ILE A 5 -18.34 14.84 -7.05
C ILE A 5 -17.86 14.92 -5.58
N ILE A 6 -18.27 15.96 -4.86
CA ILE A 6 -17.97 16.14 -3.44
C ILE A 6 -18.56 15.00 -2.60
N ALA A 7 -19.81 14.60 -2.85
CA ALA A 7 -20.43 13.47 -2.15
C ALA A 7 -19.70 12.14 -2.40
N ILE A 8 -19.28 11.86 -3.64
CA ILE A 8 -18.49 10.67 -3.99
C ILE A 8 -17.12 10.70 -3.30
N LEU A 9 -16.44 11.84 -3.28
CA LEU A 9 -15.13 12.01 -2.65
C LEU A 9 -15.21 11.78 -1.13
N ILE A 10 -16.19 12.37 -0.46
CA ILE A 10 -16.46 12.15 0.97
C ILE A 10 -16.76 10.67 1.22
N GLY A 11 -17.60 10.03 0.40
CA GLY A 11 -17.91 8.59 0.52
C GLY A 11 -16.67 7.69 0.44
N LEU A 12 -15.75 7.97 -0.49
CA LEU A 12 -14.49 7.22 -0.61
C LEU A 12 -13.58 7.42 0.62
N ILE A 13 -13.37 8.66 1.05
CA ILE A 13 -12.54 8.98 2.22
C ILE A 13 -13.13 8.33 3.48
N THR A 14 -14.44 8.48 3.72
CA THR A 14 -15.12 7.87 4.87
C THR A 14 -15.06 6.34 4.84
N SER A 15 -15.19 5.70 3.67
CA SER A 15 -15.07 4.24 3.52
C SER A 15 -13.69 3.72 3.96
N ILE A 16 -12.61 4.41 3.56
CA ILE A 16 -11.23 4.06 3.93
C ILE A 16 -11.02 4.21 5.44
N PHE A 17 -11.35 5.39 6.01
CA PHE A 17 -11.12 5.65 7.44
C PHE A 17 -12.03 4.85 8.38
N ASN A 18 -13.24 4.48 7.95
CA ASN A 18 -14.15 3.64 8.75
C ASN A 18 -13.64 2.18 8.82
N LYS A 19 -13.07 1.64 7.73
CA LYS A 19 -12.46 0.29 7.75
C LYS A 19 -11.26 0.18 8.70
N VAL A 20 -10.46 1.23 8.84
CA VAL A 20 -9.26 1.22 9.70
C VAL A 20 -9.60 1.20 11.21
N LYS A 21 -10.82 1.59 11.60
CA LYS A 21 -11.23 1.68 13.02
C LYS A 21 -12.04 0.48 13.55
N GLN A 22 -12.26 -0.56 12.75
CA GLN A 22 -13.10 -1.70 13.13
C GLN A 22 -12.28 -2.97 13.40
N PRO A 23 -11.96 -3.32 14.67
CA PRO A 23 -11.64 -4.70 15.01
C PRO A 23 -12.88 -5.59 14.78
N PRO A 24 -12.73 -6.90 14.49
CA PRO A 24 -13.83 -7.78 14.08
C PRO A 24 -14.74 -8.17 15.26
N SER A 25 -15.57 -7.23 15.73
CA SER A 25 -16.54 -7.41 16.81
C SER A 25 -17.77 -8.21 16.35
N ASN A 26 -17.60 -9.52 16.24
CA ASN A 26 -18.65 -10.45 15.86
C ASN A 26 -19.57 -10.76 17.07
N LYS A 27 -20.60 -9.91 17.32
CA LYS A 27 -21.63 -10.14 18.36
C LYS A 27 -22.95 -9.36 18.05
N PRO A 28 -24.13 -9.88 18.43
CA PRO A 28 -25.41 -9.36 17.94
C PRO A 28 -26.06 -8.25 18.80
N ARG A 29 -26.46 -7.17 18.12
CA ARG A 29 -27.70 -6.38 18.28
C ARG A 29 -28.39 -6.38 19.67
N GLN A 30 -28.28 -5.27 20.40
CA GLN A 30 -29.23 -4.88 21.47
C GLN A 30 -29.75 -3.44 21.25
N LYS A 31 -30.80 -3.04 22.00
CA LYS A 31 -31.62 -1.83 21.79
C LYS A 31 -31.22 -0.68 22.75
N PRO A 32 -31.48 0.60 22.41
CA PRO A 32 -31.16 1.74 23.27
C PRO A 32 -32.25 2.07 24.30
N ILE A 33 -31.86 2.68 25.44
CA ILE A 33 -32.75 3.40 26.40
C ILE A 33 -31.87 4.22 27.38
N GLN A 34 -32.14 5.55 27.48
CA GLN A 34 -32.18 6.44 28.68
C GLN A 34 -30.96 6.49 29.67
N THR A 35 -30.61 7.54 30.45
CA THR A 35 -31.10 8.93 30.67
C THR A 35 -30.00 9.81 31.34
N ALA A 36 -30.32 11.07 31.69
CA ALA A 36 -29.52 12.10 32.39
C ALA A 36 -28.93 11.68 33.78
N SER A 37 -28.09 12.44 34.51
CA SER A 37 -27.69 13.88 34.48
C SER A 37 -26.35 14.14 35.23
N PRO A 38 -25.76 15.37 35.26
CA PRO A 38 -24.44 15.66 35.86
C PRO A 38 -24.42 16.42 37.20
N ALA A 39 -23.30 16.35 37.94
CA ALA A 39 -22.93 17.14 39.14
C ALA A 39 -21.40 16.96 39.46
N SER A 40 -20.65 17.86 40.12
CA SER A 40 -20.79 19.31 40.41
C SER A 40 -19.46 19.95 40.90
N SER A 41 -19.42 21.29 40.99
CA SER A 41 -18.68 22.14 41.98
C SER A 41 -17.13 22.16 42.11
N GLN A 42 -16.55 23.35 41.90
CA GLN A 42 -15.30 23.91 42.51
C GLN A 42 -15.64 24.55 43.90
N PRO A 43 -14.86 25.45 44.58
CA PRO A 43 -13.47 25.97 44.44
C PRO A 43 -12.69 25.93 45.82
N GLU A 44 -11.68 26.72 46.25
CA GLU A 44 -10.76 27.78 45.73
C GLU A 44 -9.49 27.88 46.66
N ARG A 45 -8.47 28.70 46.28
CA ARG A 45 -7.39 29.31 47.12
C ARG A 45 -6.26 28.40 47.65
N SER A 46 -5.01 28.90 47.85
CA SER A 46 -4.57 30.28 48.16
C SER A 46 -3.37 30.84 47.37
N ARG A 47 -3.29 32.17 47.36
CA ARG A 47 -2.13 33.06 47.06
C ARG A 47 -1.20 33.16 48.30
N ASP A 48 0.01 33.71 48.32
CA ASP A 48 1.05 34.15 47.35
C ASP A 48 2.31 34.51 48.19
N THR A 49 3.54 34.42 47.65
CA THR A 49 4.77 35.15 48.10
C THR A 49 6.02 34.63 47.36
N GLY A 50 6.99 35.52 47.08
CA GLY A 50 8.36 35.16 46.69
C GLY A 50 8.88 35.88 45.43
N ARG A 51 9.80 36.83 45.61
CA ARG A 51 10.27 37.76 44.56
C ARG A 51 11.77 37.55 44.24
N GLU A 52 12.17 37.81 42.99
CA GLU A 52 13.54 38.15 42.55
C GLU A 52 14.63 37.04 42.67
N ARG A 53 15.31 36.61 41.60
CA ARG A 53 16.29 37.43 40.84
C ARG A 53 16.65 36.83 39.47
N THR A 54 17.00 37.71 38.55
CA THR A 54 17.57 37.41 37.23
C THR A 54 18.94 36.75 37.33
N ARG A 55 19.16 35.65 36.60
CA ARG A 55 20.50 35.14 36.26
C ARG A 55 20.77 35.36 34.77
N ARG A 56 21.44 36.47 34.47
CA ARG A 56 22.00 36.82 33.17
C ARG A 56 23.00 35.74 32.76
N ARG A 57 22.65 34.87 31.81
CA ARG A 57 23.62 33.98 31.14
C ARG A 57 24.45 34.83 30.18
N GLU A 58 25.77 34.74 30.29
CA GLU A 58 26.65 35.30 29.27
C GLU A 58 26.61 34.43 28.00
N PRO A 59 26.74 35.04 26.81
CA PRO A 59 26.95 34.30 25.57
C PRO A 59 28.36 33.72 25.57
N ARG A 60 28.49 32.44 25.90
CA ARG A 60 29.76 31.70 25.83
C ARG A 60 30.28 31.79 24.39
N SER A 61 31.50 32.31 24.21
CA SER A 61 32.08 32.45 22.87
C SER A 61 32.23 31.07 22.21
N TYR A 62 31.54 30.88 21.09
CA TYR A 62 31.66 29.70 20.22
C TYR A 62 32.26 30.15 18.89
N GLN A 63 33.59 30.09 18.80
CA GLN A 63 34.29 29.97 17.52
C GLN A 63 35.21 28.75 17.57
N GLU A 64 35.43 28.15 16.40
CA GLU A 64 36.37 27.04 16.15
C GLU A 64 36.07 25.75 16.96
N PRO A 65 34.97 25.07 16.61
CA PRO A 65 35.16 23.74 16.00
C PRO A 65 34.33 23.51 14.71
N VAL A 66 33.72 24.57 14.16
CA VAL A 66 32.74 24.45 13.05
C VAL A 66 33.36 23.91 11.75
N LYS A 67 34.63 24.23 11.46
CA LYS A 67 35.29 23.90 10.18
C LYS A 67 35.39 22.39 9.94
N GLU A 68 35.77 21.62 10.96
CA GLU A 68 35.89 20.15 10.89
C GLU A 68 34.52 19.45 10.88
N ALA A 69 33.53 20.03 11.57
CA ALA A 69 32.16 19.54 11.53
C ALA A 69 31.55 19.68 10.12
N VAL A 70 31.83 20.78 9.41
CA VAL A 70 31.33 21.00 8.04
C VAL A 70 32.02 20.08 7.03
N SER A 71 33.36 19.91 7.09
CA SER A 71 34.06 19.02 6.15
C SER A 71 33.68 17.54 6.33
N SER A 72 33.52 17.07 7.57
CA SER A 72 33.06 15.70 7.87
C SER A 72 31.57 15.47 7.58
N ILE A 73 30.77 16.53 7.43
CA ILE A 73 29.41 16.45 6.86
C ILE A 73 29.46 16.37 5.34
N GLN A 74 30.32 17.14 4.67
CA GLN A 74 30.45 17.13 3.21
C GLN A 74 30.87 15.76 2.66
N THR A 75 31.90 15.13 3.23
CA THR A 75 32.34 13.79 2.78
C THR A 75 31.24 12.75 2.91
N ARG A 76 30.56 12.69 4.07
CA ARG A 76 29.40 11.81 4.31
C ARG A 76 28.22 12.05 3.37
N LEU A 77 28.07 13.27 2.84
CA LEU A 77 27.03 13.62 1.88
C LEU A 77 27.41 13.14 0.48
N GLU A 78 28.68 13.32 0.08
CA GLU A 78 29.21 12.85 -1.20
C GLU A 78 29.24 11.31 -1.28
N ASP A 79 29.68 10.63 -0.21
CA ASP A 79 29.65 9.15 -0.11
C ASP A 79 28.20 8.63 -0.27
N LYS A 80 27.23 9.29 0.38
CA LYS A 80 25.80 8.96 0.22
C LYS A 80 25.27 9.25 -1.18
N MET A 81 25.71 10.32 -1.83
CA MET A 81 25.32 10.59 -3.22
C MET A 81 25.78 9.44 -4.13
N ARG A 82 27.04 9.02 -4.02
CA ARG A 82 27.60 7.87 -4.77
C ARG A 82 26.87 6.56 -4.48
N GLU A 83 26.50 6.30 -3.21
CA GLU A 83 25.66 5.16 -2.83
C GLU A 83 24.27 5.23 -3.49
N THR A 84 23.59 6.37 -3.44
CA THR A 84 22.27 6.56 -4.07
C THR A 84 22.31 6.48 -5.60
N GLU A 85 23.38 6.96 -6.24
CA GLU A 85 23.56 6.87 -7.69
C GLU A 85 23.80 5.42 -8.14
N SER A 86 24.67 4.68 -7.43
CA SER A 86 24.93 3.27 -7.72
C SER A 86 23.68 2.39 -7.56
N THR A 87 22.90 2.62 -6.50
CA THR A 87 21.64 1.91 -6.25
C THR A 87 20.56 2.30 -7.25
N TYR A 88 20.43 3.59 -7.63
CA TYR A 88 19.53 4.04 -8.70
C TYR A 88 19.86 3.40 -10.04
N SER A 89 21.14 3.37 -10.44
CA SER A 89 21.59 2.68 -11.66
C SER A 89 21.29 1.18 -11.63
N SER A 90 21.37 0.55 -10.45
CA SER A 90 21.00 -0.87 -10.27
C SER A 90 19.49 -1.10 -10.43
N LEU A 91 18.65 -0.19 -9.91
CA LEU A 91 17.19 -0.25 -10.04
C LEU A 91 16.75 -0.05 -11.49
N GLN A 92 17.30 0.94 -12.19
CA GLN A 92 17.00 1.21 -13.61
C GLN A 92 17.32 -0.01 -14.49
N LYS A 93 18.46 -0.68 -14.25
CA LYS A 93 18.84 -1.93 -14.92
C LYS A 93 17.94 -3.12 -14.55
N GLN A 94 17.29 -3.12 -13.39
CA GLN A 94 16.26 -4.11 -13.06
C GLN A 94 14.93 -3.78 -13.76
N GLU A 95 14.49 -2.53 -13.72
CA GLU A 95 13.27 -2.06 -14.38
C GLU A 95 13.28 -2.41 -15.87
N GLU A 96 14.36 -2.09 -16.58
CA GLU A 96 14.52 -2.40 -18.01
C GLU A 96 14.49 -3.92 -18.29
N ARG A 97 15.01 -4.74 -17.36
CA ARG A 97 14.91 -6.21 -17.44
C ARG A 97 13.49 -6.71 -17.16
N TYR A 98 12.70 -6.01 -16.35
CA TYR A 98 11.30 -6.36 -16.08
C TYR A 98 10.36 -5.88 -17.17
N SER A 99 10.52 -4.68 -17.72
CA SER A 99 9.75 -4.17 -18.86
C SER A 99 9.94 -5.04 -20.10
N ARG A 100 11.19 -5.33 -20.49
CA ARG A 100 11.52 -6.22 -21.61
C ARG A 100 10.96 -7.65 -21.43
N LYS A 101 10.89 -8.15 -20.18
CA LYS A 101 10.18 -9.41 -19.86
C LYS A 101 8.67 -9.27 -20.03
N LEU A 102 8.05 -8.20 -19.51
CA LEU A 102 6.61 -7.95 -19.64
C LEU A 102 6.19 -7.84 -21.10
N GLU A 103 6.96 -7.16 -21.95
CA GLU A 103 6.75 -7.11 -23.41
C GLU A 103 6.86 -8.50 -24.06
N ALA A 104 7.90 -9.28 -23.71
CA ALA A 104 8.07 -10.64 -24.21
C ALA A 104 6.93 -11.59 -23.76
N HIS A 105 6.35 -11.38 -22.58
CA HIS A 105 5.17 -12.11 -22.12
C HIS A 105 3.88 -11.61 -22.77
N GLN A 106 3.70 -10.29 -22.94
CA GLN A 106 2.50 -9.70 -23.54
C GLN A 106 2.41 -10.03 -25.04
N THR A 107 3.52 -9.98 -25.77
CA THR A 107 3.57 -10.38 -27.19
C THR A 107 3.29 -11.87 -27.39
N LYS A 108 3.79 -12.75 -26.51
CA LYS A 108 3.40 -14.17 -26.47
C LYS A 108 1.91 -14.33 -26.16
N ALA A 109 1.38 -13.62 -25.17
CA ALA A 109 -0.03 -13.68 -24.80
C ALA A 109 -0.97 -13.20 -25.94
N ARG A 110 -0.61 -12.14 -26.66
CA ARG A 110 -1.33 -11.70 -27.87
C ARG A 110 -1.34 -12.80 -28.93
N LYS A 111 -0.17 -13.34 -29.31
CA LYS A 111 -0.07 -14.46 -30.28
C LYS A 111 -0.90 -15.68 -29.86
N ILE A 112 -0.92 -16.03 -28.57
CA ILE A 112 -1.74 -17.12 -28.04
C ILE A 112 -3.23 -16.81 -28.14
N ARG A 113 -3.66 -15.58 -27.80
CA ARG A 113 -5.08 -15.15 -27.88
C ARG A 113 -5.59 -15.13 -29.32
N ASP A 114 -4.78 -14.62 -30.24
CA ASP A 114 -5.18 -14.35 -31.62
C ASP A 114 -5.12 -15.63 -32.51
N ASN A 115 -4.33 -16.63 -32.10
CA ASN A 115 -4.36 -18.00 -32.66
C ASN A 115 -5.37 -18.92 -31.94
N GLY A 116 -5.47 -18.85 -30.61
CA GLY A 116 -6.27 -19.76 -29.79
C GLY A 116 -7.77 -19.69 -30.06
N ARG A 117 -8.26 -18.54 -30.54
CA ARG A 117 -9.63 -18.35 -31.04
C ARG A 117 -10.00 -19.20 -32.27
N ARG A 118 -9.05 -19.90 -32.90
CA ARG A 118 -9.26 -20.69 -34.13
C ARG A 118 -9.22 -22.20 -33.94
N LEU A 119 -8.86 -22.69 -32.75
CA LEU A 119 -8.50 -24.11 -32.57
C LEU A 119 -9.67 -24.99 -32.13
N ILE A 120 -10.57 -24.46 -31.29
CA ILE A 120 -11.79 -25.16 -30.89
C ILE A 120 -12.91 -24.13 -30.71
N ASP A 121 -13.83 -24.11 -31.66
CA ASP A 121 -15.05 -23.30 -31.64
C ASP A 121 -16.21 -24.31 -31.71
N PHE A 122 -17.03 -24.37 -30.65
CA PHE A 122 -18.11 -25.34 -30.51
C PHE A 122 -19.44 -24.63 -30.80
N GLN A 123 -19.89 -24.67 -32.06
CA GLN A 123 -21.13 -24.01 -32.50
C GLN A 123 -22.08 -24.95 -33.27
N ASN A 124 -21.61 -26.12 -33.72
CA ASN A 124 -22.36 -27.07 -34.54
C ASN A 124 -22.33 -28.48 -33.94
N GLU A 125 -23.22 -29.36 -34.40
CA GLU A 125 -23.34 -30.75 -33.91
C GLU A 125 -22.05 -31.57 -34.15
N ASP A 126 -21.34 -31.31 -35.25
CA ASP A 126 -20.00 -31.86 -35.54
C ASP A 126 -18.98 -31.63 -34.41
N ASP A 127 -19.15 -30.56 -33.64
CA ASP A 127 -18.21 -30.21 -32.57
C ASP A 127 -18.35 -31.15 -31.35
N ILE A 128 -19.48 -31.86 -31.22
CA ILE A 128 -19.64 -32.98 -30.29
C ILE A 128 -18.76 -34.17 -30.75
N VAL A 129 -18.73 -34.45 -32.05
CA VAL A 129 -17.89 -35.51 -32.64
C VAL A 129 -16.41 -35.16 -32.49
N LYS A 130 -16.02 -33.90 -32.73
CA LYS A 130 -14.67 -33.40 -32.43
C LYS A 130 -14.33 -33.54 -30.94
N GLY A 131 -15.27 -33.21 -30.05
CA GLY A 131 -15.12 -33.40 -28.60
C GLY A 131 -14.88 -34.86 -28.20
N PHE A 132 -15.59 -35.80 -28.83
CA PHE A 132 -15.38 -37.24 -28.63
C PHE A 132 -13.99 -37.68 -29.12
N ILE A 133 -13.61 -37.32 -30.35
CA ILE A 133 -12.27 -37.63 -30.92
C ILE A 133 -11.15 -37.05 -30.04
N PHE A 134 -11.29 -35.81 -29.55
CA PHE A 134 -10.32 -35.22 -28.63
C PHE A 134 -10.29 -35.90 -27.26
N SER A 135 -11.40 -36.47 -26.79
CA SER A 135 -11.43 -37.23 -25.53
C SER A 135 -10.71 -38.58 -25.61
N GLU A 136 -10.65 -39.19 -26.81
CA GLU A 136 -9.82 -40.36 -27.09
C GLU A 136 -8.34 -39.95 -27.20
N VAL A 137 -8.02 -39.00 -28.09
CA VAL A 137 -6.64 -38.60 -28.41
C VAL A 137 -5.89 -37.98 -27.21
N PHE A 138 -6.56 -37.19 -26.38
CA PHE A 138 -5.95 -36.60 -25.17
C PHE A 138 -6.26 -37.38 -23.88
N GLY A 139 -7.11 -38.40 -23.95
CA GLY A 139 -7.57 -39.17 -22.79
C GLY A 139 -8.43 -38.36 -21.81
N PRO A 140 -8.72 -38.93 -20.62
CA PRO A 140 -9.62 -38.30 -19.64
C PRO A 140 -9.08 -36.95 -19.14
N PRO A 141 -9.95 -35.93 -18.99
CA PRO A 141 -9.54 -34.55 -18.74
C PRO A 141 -8.74 -34.43 -17.45
N ARG A 142 -7.62 -33.68 -17.51
CA ARG A 142 -6.63 -33.58 -16.43
C ARG A 142 -7.21 -33.08 -15.09
N SER A 143 -8.33 -32.34 -15.12
CA SER A 143 -9.08 -31.92 -13.93
C SER A 143 -9.60 -33.08 -13.07
N LYS A 144 -9.77 -34.29 -13.63
CA LYS A 144 -10.10 -35.50 -12.86
C LYS A 144 -8.94 -36.06 -12.03
N LYS A 145 -7.69 -35.58 -12.23
CA LYS A 145 -6.54 -36.00 -11.41
C LYS A 145 -6.54 -35.18 -10.11
N HIS A 146 -6.71 -35.85 -8.97
CA HIS A 146 -6.71 -35.18 -7.67
C HIS A 146 -5.32 -34.65 -7.33
N HIS A 147 -5.15 -33.32 -7.42
CA HIS A 147 -3.92 -32.61 -7.12
C HIS A 147 -3.70 -32.47 -5.60
N HIS A 148 -3.54 -33.59 -4.91
CA HIS A 148 -3.05 -33.57 -3.53
C HIS A 148 -1.62 -33.02 -3.50
N ARG A 149 -1.44 -31.87 -2.84
CA ARG A 149 -0.11 -31.45 -2.38
C ARG A 149 0.30 -32.38 -1.24
N LYS A 150 1.47 -32.99 -1.37
CA LYS A 150 2.26 -33.44 -0.22
C LYS A 150 2.98 -32.24 0.39
#